data_AF-A0A096MJ59-F1
#
_entry.id   AF-A0A096MJ59-F1
#
_cell.length_a   1.000
_cell.length_b   1.000
_cell.length_c   1.000
_cell.angle_alpha   90.00
_cell.angle_beta   90.00
_cell.angle_gamma   90.00
#
_symmetry.space_group_name_H-M   'P 1'
#
loop_
_entity.id
_entity.type
_entity.pdbx_description
1 polymer ?
#
loop_
_entity_poly.entity_id
_entity_poly.type
_entity_poly.pdbx_seq_one_letter_code
_entity_poly.pdbx_strand_id
1 'polypeptide(L)'
;MCAQHVADTSEVKWQKVLYERQPFPDNYVDQRFLEELRKNIYARKYQYWAVVFESSVVIQQLCSVCVFVVIWWYMDEGLLAPQWLFGTGLASSLV
;
A
#
# COMPACT_ATOMS: atom_id res chain seq x y z
N MET A 1 53.70 19.65 -21.48
CA MET A 1 54.43 18.40 -21.76
C MET A 1 54.02 17.39 -20.70
N CYS A 2 53.45 16.25 -21.11
CA CYS A 2 53.69 14.92 -20.56
C CYS A 2 52.66 13.92 -21.12
N ALA A 3 53.19 13.00 -21.93
CA ALA A 3 52.71 11.65 -22.23
C ALA A 3 51.27 11.48 -22.73
N GLN A 4 51.12 11.54 -24.05
CA GLN A 4 50.14 10.70 -24.75
C GLN A 4 50.61 9.24 -24.62
N HIS A 5 50.10 8.53 -23.60
CA HIS A 5 50.24 7.08 -23.55
C HIS A 5 49.14 6.49 -24.43
N VAL A 6 49.53 6.02 -25.62
CA VAL A 6 48.67 5.18 -26.46
C VAL A 6 48.54 3.85 -25.71
N ALA A 7 47.46 3.70 -24.97
CA ALA A 7 47.06 2.44 -24.36
C ALA A 7 46.06 1.77 -25.32
N ASP A 8 46.41 0.54 -25.68
CA ASP A 8 45.58 -0.49 -26.31
C ASP A 8 44.08 -0.20 -26.21
N THR A 9 43.42 0.07 -27.36
CA THR A 9 41.99 0.37 -27.42
C THR A 9 41.17 -0.91 -27.25
N SER A 10 41.29 -1.52 -26.06
CA SER A 10 40.12 -2.12 -25.45
C SER A 10 39.15 -0.97 -25.20
N GLU A 11 37.95 -1.00 -25.79
CA GLU A 11 36.93 0.03 -25.57
C GLU A 11 36.73 0.19 -24.06
N VAL A 12 37.22 1.29 -23.49
CA VAL A 12 37.06 1.58 -22.06
C VAL A 12 35.58 1.83 -21.84
N LYS A 13 34.89 0.82 -21.30
CA LYS A 13 33.46 0.89 -20.99
C LYS A 13 33.28 1.56 -19.64
N TRP A 14 32.35 2.50 -19.55
CA TRP A 14 31.96 3.11 -18.29
C TRP A 14 31.50 2.05 -17.28
N GLN A 15 31.90 2.21 -16.03
CA GLN A 15 31.53 1.33 -14.93
C GLN A 15 30.91 2.13 -13.79
N LYS A 16 29.88 1.55 -13.16
CA LYS A 16 29.16 2.16 -12.04
C LYS A 16 29.92 1.96 -10.72
N VAL A 17 31.08 2.58 -10.60
CA VAL A 17 31.96 2.53 -9.41
C VAL A 17 32.13 3.95 -8.85
N LEU A 18 32.00 4.11 -7.53
CA LEU A 18 31.91 5.43 -6.88
C LEU A 18 33.23 6.21 -6.84
N TYR A 19 34.38 5.53 -6.73
CA TYR A 19 35.67 6.17 -6.45
C TYR A 19 36.76 5.92 -7.50
N GLU A 20 36.43 5.24 -8.60
CA GLU A 20 37.39 4.91 -9.64
C GLU A 20 37.49 6.04 -10.67
N ARG A 21 38.72 6.46 -10.99
CA ARG A 21 38.95 7.47 -12.03
C ARG A 21 38.75 6.85 -13.40
N GLN A 22 37.76 7.36 -14.14
CA GLN A 22 37.42 6.91 -15.48
C GLN A 22 37.46 8.07 -16.49
N PRO A 23 37.68 7.80 -17.79
CA PRO A 23 37.77 8.84 -18.82
C PRO A 23 36.38 9.36 -19.27
N PHE A 24 35.46 9.55 -18.32
CA PHE A 24 34.11 10.03 -18.58
C PHE A 24 33.84 11.32 -17.78
N PRO A 25 33.04 12.26 -18.30
CA PRO A 25 32.58 13.41 -17.52
C PRO A 25 31.84 13.00 -16.25
N ASP A 26 31.90 13.83 -15.21
CA ASP A 26 31.27 13.55 -13.90
C ASP A 26 29.75 13.31 -14.00
N ASN A 27 29.09 13.94 -14.97
CA ASN A 27 27.65 13.80 -15.23
C ASN A 27 27.31 12.69 -16.25
N TYR A 28 28.27 11.86 -16.64
CA TYR A 28 28.02 10.79 -17.61
C TYR A 28 27.30 9.61 -16.94
N VAL A 29 26.20 9.18 -17.56
CA VAL A 29 25.51 7.92 -17.27
C VAL A 29 25.40 7.11 -18.55
N ASP A 30 25.41 5.79 -18.42
CA ASP A 30 25.29 4.89 -19.56
C ASP A 30 23.85 4.87 -20.11
N GLN A 31 23.70 4.41 -21.36
CA GLN A 31 22.38 4.33 -22.00
C GLN A 31 21.43 3.35 -21.30
N ARG A 32 21.96 2.36 -20.57
CA ARG A 32 21.16 1.35 -19.86
C ARG A 32 20.76 1.81 -18.46
N PHE A 33 21.21 2.97 -18.01
CA PHE A 33 20.82 3.55 -16.71
C PHE A 33 19.31 3.53 -16.49
N LEU A 34 18.54 3.90 -17.52
CA LEU A 34 17.07 3.89 -17.46
C LEU A 34 16.48 2.48 -17.49
N GLU A 35 17.16 1.52 -18.14
CA GLU A 35 16.76 0.10 -18.13
C GLU A 35 16.96 -0.52 -16.73
N GLU A 36 17.96 -0.05 -15.99
CA GLU A 36 18.23 -0.46 -14.61
C GLU A 36 17.31 0.18 -13.57
N LEU A 37 16.49 1.18 -13.95
CA LEU A 37 15.57 1.83 -13.04
C LEU A 37 14.43 0.87 -12.64
N ARG A 38 14.63 0.22 -11.50
CA ARG A 38 13.59 -0.59 -10.88
C ARG A 38 12.75 0.27 -9.93
N LYS A 39 11.50 0.55 -10.31
CA LYS A 39 10.53 1.19 -9.42
C LYS A 39 9.74 0.12 -8.66
N ASN A 40 9.57 0.31 -7.36
CA ASN A 40 8.63 -0.45 -6.54
C ASN A 40 8.81 -1.98 -6.63
N ILE A 41 10.06 -2.46 -6.56
CA ILE A 41 10.39 -3.90 -6.61
C ILE A 41 9.64 -4.69 -5.53
N TYR A 42 9.39 -4.05 -4.39
CA TYR A 42 8.79 -4.69 -3.20
C TYR A 42 7.32 -4.28 -2.99
N ALA A 43 6.60 -3.92 -4.05
CA ALA A 43 5.16 -3.63 -3.97
C ALA A 43 4.41 -4.84 -3.38
N ARG A 44 3.93 -4.71 -2.13
CA ARG A 44 3.06 -5.71 -1.51
C ARG A 44 1.72 -5.71 -2.24
N LYS A 45 1.42 -6.80 -2.95
CA LYS A 45 0.10 -7.03 -3.53
C LYS A 45 -0.85 -7.52 -2.44
N TYR A 46 -1.61 -6.63 -1.84
CA TYR A 46 -2.67 -7.01 -0.92
C TYR A 46 -3.83 -7.64 -1.68
N GLN A 47 -4.31 -8.79 -1.21
CA GLN A 47 -5.55 -9.36 -1.71
C GLN A 47 -6.70 -8.54 -1.13
N TYR A 48 -7.53 -7.94 -1.98
CA TYR A 48 -8.63 -7.07 -1.57
C TYR A 48 -9.49 -7.71 -0.46
N TRP A 49 -9.91 -8.96 -0.67
CA TRP A 49 -10.73 -9.69 0.28
C TRP A 49 -10.07 -9.87 1.64
N ALA A 50 -8.76 -10.14 1.69
CA ALA A 50 -8.05 -10.27 2.96
C ALA A 50 -8.12 -8.95 3.74
N VAL A 51 -7.89 -7.81 3.09
CA VAL A 51 -7.99 -6.50 3.74
C VAL A 51 -9.40 -6.19 4.22
N VAL A 52 -10.42 -6.60 3.46
CA VAL A 52 -11.83 -6.45 3.86
C VAL A 52 -12.13 -7.28 5.11
N PHE A 53 -11.66 -8.53 5.18
CA PHE A 53 -11.86 -9.36 6.37
C PHE A 53 -11.13 -8.81 7.59
N GLU A 54 -9.88 -8.36 7.43
CA GLU A 54 -9.11 -7.78 8.54
C GLU A 54 -9.73 -6.46 9.04
N SER A 55 -10.28 -5.64 8.16
CA SER A 55 -10.94 -4.37 8.55
C SER A 55 -12.36 -4.56 9.09
N SER A 56 -12.97 -5.74 8.92
CA SER A 56 -14.35 -6.02 9.32
C SER A 56 -14.60 -5.84 10.81
N VAL A 57 -13.60 -6.09 11.67
CA VAL A 57 -13.74 -5.95 13.13
C VAL A 57 -14.05 -4.52 13.54
N VAL A 58 -13.36 -3.55 12.94
CA VAL A 58 -13.58 -2.12 13.21
C VAL A 58 -14.94 -1.69 12.68
N ILE A 59 -15.32 -2.16 11.49
CA ILE A 59 -16.62 -1.88 10.88
C ILE A 59 -17.75 -2.43 11.74
N GLN A 60 -17.61 -3.65 12.28
CA GLN A 60 -18.61 -4.28 13.14
C GLN A 60 -18.87 -3.45 14.41
N GLN A 61 -17.80 -2.95 15.05
CA GLN A 61 -17.92 -2.10 16.24
C GLN A 61 -18.63 -0.78 15.92
N LEU A 62 -18.26 -0.14 14.80
CA LEU A 62 -18.91 1.08 14.34
C LEU A 62 -20.39 0.85 14.03
N CYS A 63 -20.70 -0.22 13.30
CA CYS A 63 -22.07 -0.62 12.99
C CYS A 63 -22.89 -0.88 14.26
N SER A 64 -22.31 -1.54 15.28
CA SER A 64 -22.99 -1.78 16.55
C SER A 64 -23.37 -0.48 17.26
N VAL A 65 -22.46 0.50 17.31
CA VAL A 65 -22.74 1.83 17.88
C VAL A 65 -23.83 2.55 17.08
N CYS A 66 -23.74 2.56 15.75
CA CYS A 66 -24.75 3.18 14.90
C CYS A 66 -26.14 2.56 15.09
N VAL A 67 -26.24 1.23 15.11
CA VAL A 67 -27.50 0.51 15.32
C VAL A 67 -28.10 0.86 16.68
N PHE A 68 -27.28 0.92 17.74
CA PHE A 68 -27.75 1.32 19.06
C PHE A 68 -28.35 2.74 19.06
N VAL A 69 -27.64 3.72 18.47
CA VAL A 69 -28.10 5.11 18.38
C VAL A 69 -29.39 5.22 17.57
N VAL A 70 -29.50 4.49 16.46
CA VAL A 70 -30.71 4.46 15.64
C VAL A 70 -31.87 3.88 16.43
N ILE A 71 -31.70 2.72 17.07
CA ILE A 71 -32.77 2.10 17.88
C ILE A 71 -33.24 3.06 18.98
N TRP A 72 -32.30 3.71 19.67
CA TRP A 72 -32.62 4.71 20.68
C TRP A 72 -33.46 5.86 20.12
N TRP A 73 -33.03 6.46 19.00
CA TRP A 73 -33.74 7.56 18.36
C TRP A 73 -35.18 7.18 18.00
N TYR A 74 -35.35 6.00 17.38
CA TYR A 74 -36.68 5.51 16.98
C TYR A 74 -37.59 5.21 18.17
N MET A 75 -37.03 4.82 19.32
CA MET A 75 -37.77 4.67 20.57
C MET A 75 -38.17 6.02 21.17
N ASP A 76 -37.29 7.03 21.10
CA ASP A 76 -37.56 8.38 21.61
C ASP A 76 -38.71 9.07 20.86
N GLU A 77 -38.77 8.89 19.53
CA GLU A 77 -39.89 9.38 18.70
C GLU A 77 -41.17 8.54 18.87
N GLY A 78 -41.15 7.44 19.63
CA GLY A 78 -42.30 6.55 19.84
C GLY A 78 -42.69 5.73 18.60
N LEU A 79 -41.87 5.75 17.54
CA LEU A 79 -42.10 4.99 16.30
C LEU A 79 -41.80 3.50 16.47
N LEU A 80 -41.02 3.12 17.48
CA LEU A 80 -40.57 1.76 17.70
C LEU A 80 -40.92 1.29 19.11
N ALA A 81 -41.87 0.37 19.20
CA ALA A 81 -42.29 -0.17 20.49
C ALA A 81 -41.31 -1.26 20.98
N PRO A 82 -40.95 -1.29 22.28
CA PRO A 82 -39.94 -2.19 22.82
C PRO A 82 -40.20 -3.68 22.54
N GLN A 83 -41.45 -4.11 22.49
CA GLN A 83 -41.81 -5.51 22.22
C GLN A 83 -41.31 -6.03 20.87
N TRP A 84 -41.21 -5.15 19.86
CA TRP A 84 -40.71 -5.55 18.55
C TRP A 84 -39.21 -5.84 18.57
N LEU A 85 -38.43 -5.12 19.38
CA LEU A 85 -37.00 -5.41 19.59
C LEU A 85 -36.79 -6.76 20.25
N PHE A 86 -37.56 -7.05 21.30
CA PHE A 86 -37.47 -8.35 21.97
C PHE A 86 -37.88 -9.50 21.04
N GLY A 87 -38.96 -9.32 20.25
CA GLY A 87 -39.41 -10.32 19.29
C GLY A 87 -38.37 -10.63 18.21
N THR A 88 -37.79 -9.61 17.58
CA THR A 88 -36.76 -9.80 16.56
C THR A 88 -35.45 -10.33 17.14
N GLY A 89 -35.05 -9.87 18.32
CA GLY A 89 -33.86 -10.36 19.03
C GLY A 89 -33.98 -11.85 19.35
N LEU A 90 -35.10 -12.28 19.93
CA LEU A 90 -35.36 -13.69 20.23
C LEU A 90 -35.41 -14.55 18.96
N ALA A 91 -36.07 -14.08 17.91
CA ALA A 91 -36.10 -14.79 16.62
C ALA A 91 -34.69 -14.93 16.02
N SER A 92 -33.86 -13.87 16.08
CA SER A 92 -32.49 -13.91 15.56
C SER A 92 -31.55 -14.82 16.34
N SER A 93 -31.81 -15.02 17.65
CA SER A 93 -31.00 -15.92 18.49
C SER A 93 -31.38 -17.40 18.34
N LEU A 94 -32.53 -17.69 17.74
CA LEU A 94 -33.02 -19.05 17.52
C LEU A 94 -32.60 -19.63 16.15
N VAL A 95 -32.10 -18.78 15.26
CA VAL A 95 -31.55 -19.12 13.94
C VAL A 95 -30.04 -19.25 14.03
#